data_AF-A0A6J4NKP5-F1
#
_entry.id   AF-A0A6J4NKP5-F1
#
_cell.length_a   1.000
_cell.length_b   1.000
_cell.length_c   1.000
_cell.angle_alpha   90.00
_cell.angle_beta   90.00
_cell.angle_gamma   90.00
#
_symmetry.space_group_name_H-M   'P 1'
#
loop_
_entity.id
_entity.type
_entity.pdbx_description
1 polymer ?
#
loop_
_entity_poly.entity_id
_entity_poly.type
_entity_poly.pdbx_seq_one_letter_code
_entity_poly.pdbx_strand_id
1 'polypeptide(L)'
;PPVLGALFPRAGSLPGGDLALMVVGVAAHVGLLVTAQANVAAGHHRGSAVAWVSALALAVAVFAAGPLLDPVLGTAAVVQRVEWAFAAGSGAGWALAMVLLLRHARRERARQHRDTPRPDAEEPA
;
A
#
# COMPACT_ATOMS: atom_id res chain seq x y z
N PRO A 1 -20.87 16.95 12.00
CA PRO A 1 -22.10 17.35 11.26
C PRO A 1 -22.07 18.75 10.61
N PRO A 2 -21.76 19.87 11.30
CA PRO A 2 -21.89 21.21 10.69
C PRO A 2 -20.76 21.57 9.71
N VAL A 3 -19.54 21.07 9.95
CA VAL A 3 -18.39 21.30 9.07
C VAL A 3 -18.55 20.61 7.71
N LEU A 4 -19.13 19.40 7.70
CA LEU A 4 -19.37 18.63 6.47
C LEU A 4 -20.47 19.26 5.60
N GLY A 5 -21.52 19.82 6.21
CA GLY A 5 -22.57 20.53 5.47
C GLY A 5 -22.12 21.86 4.84
N ALA A 6 -21.15 22.54 5.47
CA ALA A 6 -20.58 23.77 4.94
C ALA A 6 -19.60 23.52 3.78
N LEU A 7 -18.87 22.39 3.80
CA LEU A 7 -17.91 22.02 2.75
C LEU A 7 -18.58 21.30 1.56
N PHE A 8 -19.72 20.63 1.78
CA PHE A 8 -20.45 19.89 0.76
C PHE A 8 -21.94 20.31 0.72
N PRO A 9 -22.23 21.56 0.29
CA PRO A 9 -23.60 22.09 0.27
C PRO A 9 -24.53 21.34 -0.70
N ARG A 10 -23.99 20.50 -1.58
CA ARG A 10 -24.70 19.54 -2.43
C ARG A 10 -24.13 18.13 -2.23
N ALA A 11 -24.10 17.66 -0.99
CA ALA A 11 -23.88 16.24 -0.71
C ALA A 11 -25.10 15.44 -1.19
N GLY A 12 -25.27 15.35 -2.52
CA GLY A 12 -26.01 14.25 -3.12
C GLY A 12 -25.38 12.96 -2.62
N SER A 13 -26.19 11.99 -2.22
CA SER A 13 -25.72 10.71 -1.70
C SER A 13 -24.65 10.15 -2.63
N LEU A 14 -23.42 10.01 -2.13
CA LEU A 14 -22.38 9.29 -2.85
C LEU A 14 -22.88 7.87 -3.12
N PRO A 15 -22.74 7.35 -4.35
CA PRO A 15 -23.04 5.95 -4.62
C PRO A 15 -22.29 5.07 -3.63
N GLY A 16 -22.98 4.10 -3.02
CA GLY A 16 -22.39 3.26 -1.97
C GLY A 16 -21.13 2.50 -2.43
N GLY A 17 -21.02 2.22 -3.73
CA GLY A 17 -19.83 1.62 -4.34
C GLY A 17 -18.59 2.51 -4.27
N ASP A 18 -18.74 3.80 -4.57
CA ASP A 18 -17.64 4.77 -4.54
C ASP A 18 -17.14 4.96 -3.10
N LEU A 19 -18.07 5.01 -2.13
CA LEU A 19 -17.73 5.05 -0.70
C LEU A 19 -16.98 3.78 -0.26
N ALA A 20 -17.42 2.59 -0.67
CA ALA A 20 -16.76 1.34 -0.33
C ALA A 20 -15.34 1.28 -0.93
N LEU A 21 -15.16 1.69 -2.20
CA LEU A 21 -13.87 1.76 -2.85
C LEU A 21 -12.93 2.75 -2.15
N MET A 22 -13.44 3.92 -1.76
CA MET A 22 -12.72 4.90 -0.95
C MET A 22 -12.26 4.32 0.39
N VAL A 23 -13.15 3.64 1.13
CA VAL A 23 -12.79 3.01 2.42
C VAL A 23 -11.69 1.96 2.23
N VAL A 24 -11.79 1.12 1.20
CA VAL A 24 -10.76 0.13 0.87
C VAL A 24 -9.44 0.81 0.52
N GLY A 25 -9.46 1.85 -0.31
CA GLY A 25 -8.28 2.62 -0.68
C GLY A 25 -7.63 3.29 0.53
N VAL A 26 -8.41 3.87 1.43
CA VAL A 26 -7.92 4.50 2.67
C VAL A 26 -7.29 3.45 3.59
N ALA A 27 -7.95 2.31 3.78
CA ALA A 27 -7.40 1.22 4.59
C ALA A 27 -6.06 0.71 4.03
N ALA A 28 -5.98 0.51 2.72
CA ALA A 28 -4.74 0.14 2.05
C ALA A 28 -3.65 1.23 2.19
N HIS A 29 -4.03 2.51 2.09
CA HIS A 29 -3.11 3.63 2.24
C HIS A 29 -2.54 3.70 3.66
N VAL A 30 -3.37 3.52 4.69
CA VAL A 30 -2.92 3.42 6.08
C VAL A 30 -1.99 2.22 6.27
N GLY A 31 -2.30 1.07 5.64
CA GLY A 31 -1.42 -0.09 5.62
C GLY A 31 -0.05 0.22 5.00
N LEU A 32 -0.01 0.93 3.86
CA LEU A 32 1.22 1.42 3.24
C LEU A 32 2.00 2.34 4.19
N LEU A 33 1.34 3.31 4.84
CA LEU A 33 1.99 4.19 5.80
C LEU A 33 2.68 3.39 6.92
N VAL A 34 1.93 2.50 7.58
CA VAL A 34 2.45 1.71 8.70
C VAL A 34 3.62 0.83 8.28
N THR A 35 3.48 0.12 7.16
CA THR A 35 4.55 -0.76 6.65
C THR A 35 5.77 0.01 6.14
N ALA A 36 5.58 1.19 5.54
CA ALA A 36 6.67 2.07 5.14
C ALA A 36 7.45 2.58 6.35
N GLN A 37 6.75 3.00 7.42
CA GLN A 37 7.39 3.39 8.68
C GLN A 37 8.12 2.20 9.33
N ALA A 38 7.55 1.00 9.31
CA ALA A 38 8.22 -0.20 9.80
C ALA A 38 9.51 -0.51 9.01
N ASN A 39 9.49 -0.37 7.68
CA ASN A 39 10.71 -0.50 6.87
C ASN A 39 11.76 0.56 7.24
N VAL A 40 11.35 1.82 7.44
CA VAL A 40 12.25 2.90 7.85
C VAL A 40 12.85 2.63 9.23
N ALA A 41 12.03 2.23 10.20
CA ALA A 41 12.47 1.90 11.55
C ALA A 41 13.44 0.70 11.58
N ALA A 42 13.28 -0.25 10.65
CA ALA A 42 14.20 -1.37 10.47
C ALA A 42 15.47 -0.99 9.66
N GLY A 43 15.69 0.29 9.32
CA GLY A 43 16.85 0.75 8.53
C GLY A 43 16.74 0.49 7.02
N HIS A 44 15.59 0.02 6.54
CA HIS A 44 15.33 -0.37 5.15
C HIS A 44 14.72 0.78 4.33
N HIS A 45 15.38 1.96 4.32
CA HIS A 45 14.89 3.16 3.64
C HIS A 45 14.62 2.95 2.14
N ARG A 46 15.46 2.13 1.47
CA ARG A 46 15.26 1.78 0.06
C ARG A 46 13.97 1.00 -0.17
N GLY A 47 13.59 0.11 0.74
CA GLY A 47 12.35 -0.66 0.63
C GLY A 47 11.11 0.22 0.71
N SER A 48 11.13 1.18 1.64
CA SER A 48 10.09 2.22 1.75
C SER A 48 10.00 3.09 0.49
N ALA A 49 11.14 3.58 -0.01
CA ALA A 49 11.18 4.40 -1.22
C ALA A 49 10.62 3.65 -2.45
N VAL A 50 11.01 2.38 -2.63
CA VAL A 50 10.50 1.54 -3.73
C VAL A 50 8.99 1.37 -3.63
N ALA A 51 8.45 1.08 -2.44
CA ALA A 51 7.01 0.92 -2.26
C ALA A 51 6.23 2.21 -2.62
N TRP A 52 6.72 3.38 -2.19
CA TRP A 52 6.10 4.66 -2.52
C TRP A 52 6.16 4.99 -4.01
N VAL A 53 7.31 4.80 -4.65
CA VAL A 53 7.47 5.05 -6.08
C VAL A 53 6.60 4.09 -6.89
N SER A 54 6.53 2.81 -6.52
CA SER A 54 5.65 1.85 -7.19
C SER A 54 4.16 2.18 -6.99
N ALA A 55 3.76 2.62 -5.79
CA ALA A 55 2.40 3.07 -5.52
C ALA A 55 2.02 4.25 -6.43
N LEU A 56 2.89 5.26 -6.52
CA LEU A 56 2.69 6.44 -7.35
C LEU A 56 2.64 6.07 -8.84
N ALA A 57 3.60 5.27 -9.31
CA ALA A 57 3.65 4.83 -10.70
C ALA A 57 2.38 4.08 -11.10
N LEU A 58 1.88 3.20 -10.23
CA LEU A 58 0.65 2.46 -10.51
C LEU A 58 -0.58 3.37 -10.47
N ALA A 59 -0.67 4.28 -9.50
CA ALA A 59 -1.78 5.25 -9.46
C ALA A 59 -1.83 6.09 -10.74
N VAL A 60 -0.68 6.59 -11.20
CA VAL A 60 -0.58 7.34 -12.46
C VAL A 60 -0.98 6.47 -13.65
N ALA A 61 -0.51 5.22 -13.71
CA ALA A 61 -0.85 4.29 -14.79
C ALA A 61 -2.36 4.00 -14.84
N VAL A 62 -2.99 3.73 -13.70
CA VAL A 62 -4.43 3.46 -13.60
C VAL A 62 -5.25 4.69 -13.98
N PHE A 63 -4.85 5.87 -13.51
CA PHE A 63 -5.52 7.13 -13.88
C PHE A 63 -5.41 7.40 -15.38
N ALA A 64 -4.21 7.27 -15.95
CA ALA A 64 -3.93 7.50 -17.37
C ALA A 64 -4.59 6.46 -18.28
N ALA A 65 -4.80 5.24 -17.80
CA ALA A 65 -5.53 4.19 -18.52
C ALA A 65 -7.05 4.40 -18.51
N GLY A 66 -7.58 5.30 -17.65
CA GLY A 66 -9.00 5.59 -17.54
C GLY A 66 -9.75 5.80 -18.86
N PRO A 67 -9.24 6.60 -19.83
CA PRO A 67 -9.86 6.78 -21.14
C PRO A 67 -9.97 5.49 -21.98
N LEU A 68 -9.05 4.53 -21.80
CA LEU A 68 -9.05 3.25 -22.51
C LEU A 68 -9.97 2.22 -21.83
N LEU A 69 -10.14 2.34 -20.51
CA LEU A 69 -10.94 1.45 -19.68
C LEU A 69 -12.41 1.91 -19.54
N ASP A 70 -12.72 3.14 -19.96
CA ASP A 70 -14.05 3.76 -19.96
C ASP A 70 -15.14 2.86 -20.59
N PRO A 71 -14.96 2.24 -21.78
CA PRO A 71 -15.98 1.38 -22.37
C PRO A 71 -16.23 0.07 -21.61
N VAL A 72 -15.33 -0.34 -20.71
CA VAL A 72 -15.43 -1.60 -19.94
C VAL A 72 -15.93 -1.37 -18.52
N LEU A 73 -15.53 -0.27 -17.89
CA LEU A 73 -15.82 0.02 -16.48
C LEU A 73 -16.93 1.06 -16.27
N GLY A 74 -17.37 1.76 -17.33
CA GLY A 74 -18.36 2.83 -17.21
C GLY A 74 -17.85 4.04 -16.41
N THR A 75 -16.52 4.22 -16.34
CA THR A 75 -15.84 5.26 -15.57
C THR A 75 -15.78 6.59 -16.33
N ALA A 76 -16.96 7.10 -16.68
CA ALA A 76 -17.12 8.35 -17.43
C ALA A 76 -16.72 9.58 -16.59
N ALA A 77 -16.70 9.46 -15.26
CA ALA A 77 -16.39 10.55 -14.34
C ALA A 77 -14.93 10.53 -13.86
N VAL A 78 -14.27 11.68 -13.93
CA VAL A 78 -12.89 11.90 -13.43
C VAL A 78 -12.73 11.46 -11.97
N VAL A 79 -13.76 11.68 -11.14
CA VAL A 79 -13.77 11.30 -9.72
C VAL A 79 -13.53 9.79 -9.54
N GLN A 80 -14.25 8.96 -10.29
CA GLN A 80 -14.14 7.51 -10.16
C GLN A 80 -12.76 7.00 -10.64
N ARG A 81 -12.16 7.66 -11.63
CA ARG A 81 -10.78 7.37 -12.06
C ARG A 81 -9.76 7.67 -10.96
N VAL A 82 -9.96 8.75 -10.20
CA VAL A 82 -9.13 9.10 -9.04
C VAL A 82 -9.28 8.05 -7.94
N GLU A 83 -10.50 7.61 -7.65
CA GLU A 83 -10.76 6.58 -6.64
C GLU A 83 -10.06 5.26 -6.97
N TRP A 84 -10.19 4.78 -8.21
CA TRP A 84 -9.51 3.58 -8.68
C TRP A 84 -7.98 3.73 -8.66
N ALA A 85 -7.46 4.86 -9.14
CA ALA A 85 -6.02 5.14 -9.11
C ALA A 85 -5.47 5.12 -7.68
N PHE A 86 -6.19 5.77 -6.75
CA PHE A 86 -5.83 5.83 -5.34
C PHE A 86 -5.86 4.44 -4.69
N ALA A 87 -6.95 3.70 -4.87
CA ALA A 87 -7.11 2.36 -4.29
C ALA A 87 -6.06 1.38 -4.85
N ALA A 88 -5.86 1.36 -6.17
CA ALA A 88 -4.88 0.49 -6.82
C ALA A 88 -3.44 0.83 -6.40
N GLY A 89 -3.05 2.10 -6.46
CA GLY A 89 -1.72 2.55 -6.06
C GLY A 89 -1.43 2.25 -4.59
N SER A 90 -2.37 2.57 -3.69
CA SER A 90 -2.22 2.30 -2.26
C SER A 90 -2.18 0.82 -1.94
N GLY A 91 -3.03 0.00 -2.57
CA GLY A 91 -3.05 -1.44 -2.41
C GLY A 91 -1.76 -2.10 -2.86
N ALA A 92 -1.27 -1.77 -4.05
CA ALA A 92 -0.02 -2.33 -4.56
C ALA A 92 1.21 -1.85 -3.76
N GLY A 93 1.24 -0.57 -3.39
CA GLY A 93 2.27 -0.02 -2.51
C GLY A 93 2.34 -0.76 -1.19
N TRP A 94 1.20 -0.94 -0.52
CA TRP A 94 1.11 -1.68 0.73
C TRP A 94 1.58 -3.12 0.60
N ALA A 95 1.09 -3.84 -0.43
CA ALA A 95 1.49 -5.21 -0.70
C ALA A 95 3.01 -5.32 -0.92
N LEU A 96 3.59 -4.41 -1.70
CA LEU A 96 5.03 -4.39 -1.95
C LEU A 96 5.84 -4.06 -0.70
N ALA A 97 5.44 -3.04 0.07
CA ALA A 97 6.07 -2.69 1.34
C ALA A 97 6.06 -3.86 2.33
N MET A 98 4.94 -4.60 2.39
CA MET A 98 4.80 -5.79 3.21
C MET A 98 5.72 -6.93 2.75
N VAL A 99 5.74 -7.23 1.44
CA VAL A 99 6.62 -8.27 0.87
C VAL A 99 8.09 -7.94 1.14
N LEU A 100 8.48 -6.68 0.97
CA LEU A 100 9.84 -6.24 1.25
C LEU A 100 10.16 -6.40 2.74
N LEU A 101 9.29 -5.94 3.64
CA LEU A 101 9.49 -6.08 5.08
C LEU A 101 9.66 -7.55 5.50
N LEU A 102 8.77 -8.42 5.03
CA LEU A 102 8.79 -9.85 5.34
C LEU A 102 10.04 -10.55 4.77
N ARG A 103 10.50 -10.16 3.57
CA ARG A 103 11.73 -10.71 2.99
C ARG A 103 12.96 -10.34 3.83
N HIS A 104 13.03 -9.13 4.37
CA HIS A 104 14.13 -8.71 5.23
C HIS A 104 14.10 -9.45 6.57
N ALA A 105 12.94 -9.51 7.23
CA ALA A 105 12.77 -10.25 8.47
C ALA A 105 13.16 -11.74 8.33
N ARG A 106 12.83 -12.38 7.20
CA ARG A 106 13.25 -13.76 6.92
C ARG A 106 14.77 -13.90 6.74
N ARG A 107 15.42 -12.95 6.08
CA ARG A 107 16.87 -12.95 5.87
C ARG A 107 17.64 -12.77 7.18
N GLU A 108 17.16 -11.88 8.05
CA GLU A 108 17.74 -11.66 9.37
C GLU A 108 17.66 -12.92 10.26
N ARG A 109 16.48 -13.56 10.31
CA ARG A 109 16.30 -14.83 11.03
C ARG A 109 17.21 -15.95 10.51
N ALA A 110 17.36 -16.06 9.18
CA ALA A 110 18.22 -17.07 8.58
C ALA A 110 19.71 -16.85 8.92
N ARG A 111 20.15 -15.59 9.05
CA ARG A 111 21.52 -15.26 9.51
C ARG A 111 21.71 -15.61 10.98
N GLN A 112 20.76 -15.24 11.84
CA GLN A 112 20.82 -15.56 13.27
C GLN A 112 20.91 -17.07 13.54
N HIS A 113 20.19 -17.90 12.78
CA HIS A 113 20.25 -19.36 12.92
C HIS A 113 21.58 -19.96 12.44
N ARG A 114 22.25 -19.32 11.47
CA ARG A 114 23.56 -19.75 10.98
C ARG A 114 24.68 -19.43 11.97
N ASP A 115 24.54 -18.30 12.67
CA ASP A 115 25.56 -17.78 13.58
C ASP A 115 25.35 -18.27 15.02
N THR A 116 24.31 -19.08 15.29
CA THR A 116 24.12 -19.68 16.62
C THR A 116 25.18 -20.78 16.82
N PRO A 117 26.05 -20.68 17.84
CA PRO A 117 27.06 -21.71 18.11
C PRO A 117 26.39 -23.07 18.33
N ARG A 118 26.88 -24.11 17.67
CA ARG A 118 26.43 -25.49 17.91
C ARG A 118 26.87 -25.91 19.32
N PRO A 119 25.97 -26.26 20.25
CA PRO A 119 26.34 -26.70 21.59
C PRO A 119 27.18 -28.00 21.58
N ASP A 120 27.15 -28.72 20.47
CA ASP A 120 27.86 -29.98 20.21
C ASP A 120 29.31 -29.80 19.71
N ALA A 121 29.81 -28.56 19.61
CA ALA A 121 31.21 -28.27 19.28
C ALA A 121 32.13 -28.18 20.52
N GLU A 122 31.59 -28.35 21.73
CA GLU A 122 32.39 -28.55 22.94
C GLU A 122 32.82 -30.03 23.03
N GLU A 123 34.05 -30.22 22.56
CA GLU A 123 34.98 -31.36 22.55
C GLU A 123 34.67 -32.57 23.48
N PRO A 124 34.67 -33.81 22.95
CA PRO A 124 34.81 -35.00 23.79
C PRO A 124 36.22 -35.04 24.40
N ALA A 125 36.27 -35.13 25.72
CA ALA A 125 37.49 -35.28 26.54
C ALA A 125 38.23 -36.60 26.28
#